data_AF-A0A814AGV6-F1
#
_entry.id   AF-A0A814AGV6-F1
#
_cell.length_a   1.000
_cell.length_b   1.000
_cell.length_c   1.000
_cell.angle_alpha   90.00
_cell.angle_beta   90.00
_cell.angle_gamma   90.00
#
_symmetry.space_group_name_H-M   'P 1'
#
loop_
_entity.id
_entity.type
_entity.pdbx_description
1 polymer ?
#
loop_
_entity_poly.entity_id
_entity_poly.type
_entity_poly.pdbx_seq_one_letter_code
_entity_poly.pdbx_strand_id
1 'polypeptide(L)'
;MYLRLVSARFLSHVLHLLAIALCFWSWERNVTGCENDASQTSYKNQLFVAHSLAIAFCVFELIPLILGITSINYARSFLAIILHLSAAVGLVFFLLQYQCALRVWPIFAICSCVPFLIECTAAIYKTVRQRL
;
A
#
# COMPACT_ATOMS: atom_id res chain seq x y z
N MET A 1 -7.38 3.16 -24.86
CA MET A 1 -7.46 3.86 -23.55
C MET A 1 -7.37 2.89 -22.37
N TYR A 2 -8.20 1.83 -22.33
CA TYR A 2 -8.23 0.86 -21.23
C TYR A 2 -6.90 0.16 -20.91
N LEU A 3 -6.16 -0.33 -21.92
CA LEU A 3 -4.87 -1.00 -21.67
C LEU A 3 -3.87 -0.11 -20.94
N ARG A 4 -3.80 1.19 -21.31
CA ARG A 4 -2.92 2.17 -20.67
C ARG A 4 -3.29 2.38 -19.20
N LEU A 5 -4.58 2.37 -18.87
CA LEU A 5 -5.06 2.54 -17.50
C LEU A 5 -4.73 1.33 -16.63
N VAL A 6 -4.88 0.11 -17.17
CA VAL A 6 -4.49 -1.13 -16.46
C VAL A 6 -2.99 -1.16 -16.20
N SER A 7 -2.17 -0.82 -17.20
CA SER A 7 -0.71 -0.73 -17.04
C SER A 7 -0.31 0.34 -16.02
N ALA A 8 -0.93 1.52 -16.07
CA ALA A 8 -0.66 2.59 -15.11
C ALA A 8 -0.99 2.17 -13.67
N ARG A 9 -2.13 1.49 -13.48
CA ARG A 9 -2.55 0.95 -12.18
C ARG A 9 -1.55 -0.09 -11.65
N PHE A 10 -1.14 -1.03 -12.51
CA PHE A 10 -0.13 -2.02 -12.16
C PHE A 10 1.18 -1.37 -11.75
N LEU A 11 1.68 -0.42 -12.54
CA LEU A 11 2.93 0.29 -12.24
C LEU A 11 2.86 1.11 -10.94
N SER A 12 1.76 1.83 -10.70
CA SER A 12 1.58 2.56 -9.43
C SER A 12 1.56 1.64 -8.23
N HIS A 13 0.96 0.46 -8.37
CA HIS A 13 0.89 -0.54 -7.31
C HIS A 13 2.27 -1.15 -7.01
N VAL A 14 3.02 -1.52 -8.06
CA VAL A 14 4.40 -2.00 -7.91
C VAL A 14 5.31 -0.93 -7.30
N LEU A 15 5.16 0.34 -7.70
CA LEU A 15 5.90 1.45 -7.13
C LEU A 15 5.63 1.58 -5.62
N HIS A 16 4.36 1.50 -5.20
CA HIS A 16 3.98 1.54 -3.79
C HIS A 16 4.59 0.37 -3.02
N LEU A 17 4.49 -0.85 -3.55
CA LEU A 17 5.08 -2.05 -2.92
C LEU A 17 6.60 -1.91 -2.74
N LEU A 18 7.31 -1.40 -3.76
CA LEU A 18 8.74 -1.14 -3.67
C LEU A 18 9.05 -0.06 -2.61
N ALA A 19 8.27 1.02 -2.56
CA ALA A 19 8.44 2.06 -1.53
C ALA A 19 8.25 1.50 -0.11
N ILE A 20 7.23 0.67 0.12
CA ILE A 20 7.00 -0.02 1.40
C ILE A 20 8.19 -0.92 1.74
N ALA A 21 8.67 -1.73 0.78
CA ALA A 21 9.79 -2.64 1.00
C ALA A 21 11.08 -1.89 1.37
N LEU A 22 11.35 -0.77 0.72
CA LEU A 22 12.49 0.10 1.05
C LEU A 22 12.36 0.72 2.45
N CYS A 23 11.17 1.18 2.82
CA CYS A 23 10.90 1.69 4.18
C CYS A 23 11.07 0.59 5.23
N PHE A 24 10.57 -0.62 4.93
CA PHE A 24 10.70 -1.78 5.79
C PHE A 24 12.16 -2.18 5.98
N TRP A 25 12.98 -2.14 4.93
CA TRP A 25 14.41 -2.49 5.04
C TRP A 25 15.25 -1.43 5.74
N SER A 26 14.81 -0.17 5.71
CA SER A 26 15.50 0.98 6.34
C SER A 26 14.98 1.34 7.73
N TRP A 27 14.14 0.47 8.33
CA TRP A 27 13.39 0.73 9.55
C TRP A 27 14.26 1.23 10.72
N GLU A 28 15.48 0.71 10.87
CA GLU A 28 16.39 1.08 11.96
C GLU A 28 16.70 2.58 11.97
N ARG A 29 16.89 3.19 10.80
CA ARG A 29 17.19 4.62 10.67
C ARG A 29 15.97 5.50 10.91
N ASN A 30 14.78 4.97 10.62
CA ASN A 30 13.51 5.68 10.84
C ASN A 30 13.06 5.68 12.30
N VAL A 31 13.64 4.82 13.14
CA VAL A 31 13.36 4.78 14.58
C VAL A 31 14.24 5.78 15.34
N THR A 32 15.50 5.96 14.93
CA THR A 32 16.47 6.84 15.60
C THR A 32 16.17 8.33 15.44
N GLY A 33 15.32 8.72 14.49
CA GLY A 33 14.89 10.12 14.30
C GLY A 33 13.85 10.61 15.31
N CYS A 34 13.28 9.73 16.14
CA CYS A 34 12.31 10.09 17.17
C CYS A 34 12.99 10.06 18.55
N GLU A 35 13.42 11.24 18.98
CA GLU A 35 14.20 11.53 20.20
C GLU A 35 13.39 11.35 21.50
N ASN A 36 12.85 10.15 21.76
CA ASN A 36 12.29 9.77 23.06
C ASN A 36 12.52 8.28 23.36
N ASP A 37 13.63 7.99 24.04
CA ASP A 37 14.16 6.65 24.33
C ASP A 37 13.19 5.72 25.07
N ALA A 38 12.29 6.26 25.90
CA ALA A 38 11.36 5.46 26.69
C ALA A 38 10.27 4.73 25.88
N SER A 39 10.08 5.08 24.60
CA SER A 39 9.01 4.53 23.74
C SER A 39 9.50 3.72 22.53
N GLN A 40 10.82 3.62 22.33
CA GLN A 40 11.39 3.07 21.09
C GLN A 40 10.99 1.62 20.82
N THR A 41 10.91 0.75 21.82
CA THR A 41 10.56 -0.67 21.61
C THR A 41 9.13 -0.85 21.11
N SER A 42 8.17 -0.12 21.68
CA SER A 42 6.77 -0.12 21.24
C SER A 42 6.66 0.42 19.80
N TYR A 43 7.43 1.47 19.49
CA TYR A 43 7.48 2.08 18.17
C TYR A 43 8.04 1.14 17.09
N LYS A 44 9.14 0.44 17.38
CA LYS A 44 9.74 -0.55 16.48
C LYS A 44 8.73 -1.63 16.09
N ASN A 45 8.02 -2.15 17.09
CA ASN A 45 6.98 -3.16 16.87
C ASN A 45 5.85 -2.62 16.00
N GLN A 46 5.36 -1.40 16.24
CA GLN A 46 4.31 -0.78 15.43
C GLN A 46 4.74 -0.57 13.97
N LEU A 47 5.96 -0.07 13.75
CA LEU A 47 6.49 0.16 12.41
C LEU A 47 6.63 -1.16 11.63
N PHE A 48 7.15 -2.19 12.29
CA PHE A 48 7.27 -3.53 11.73
C PHE A 48 5.91 -4.12 11.36
N VAL A 49 4.92 -4.04 12.27
CA VAL A 49 3.57 -4.56 12.04
C VAL A 49 2.89 -3.81 10.89
N ALA A 50 2.93 -2.48 10.88
CA ALA A 50 2.28 -1.68 9.85
C ALA A 50 2.84 -1.97 8.45
N HIS A 51 4.16 -2.03 8.30
CA HIS A 51 4.79 -2.36 7.02
C HIS A 51 4.55 -3.81 6.59
N SER A 52 4.57 -4.76 7.54
CA SER A 52 4.30 -6.18 7.23
C SER A 52 2.87 -6.36 6.71
N LEU A 53 1.89 -5.72 7.34
CA LEU A 53 0.51 -5.69 6.86
C LEU A 53 0.39 -4.98 5.52
N ALA A 54 1.09 -3.86 5.32
CA ALA A 54 1.08 -3.11 4.06
C ALA A 54 1.57 -3.97 2.88
N ILE A 55 2.66 -4.70 3.07
CA ILE A 55 3.20 -5.64 2.08
C ILE A 55 2.17 -6.73 1.78
N ALA A 56 1.62 -7.38 2.82
CA ALA A 56 0.63 -8.43 2.64
C ALA A 56 -0.59 -7.93 1.84
N PHE A 57 -1.14 -6.78 2.20
CA PHE A 57 -2.30 -6.19 1.52
C PHE A 57 -2.00 -5.83 0.06
N CYS A 58 -0.83 -5.24 -0.22
CA CYS A 58 -0.44 -4.97 -1.60
C CYS A 58 -0.29 -6.27 -2.42
N VAL A 59 0.36 -7.30 -1.87
CA VAL A 59 0.51 -8.60 -2.56
C VAL A 59 -0.86 -9.21 -2.86
N PHE A 60 -1.78 -9.23 -1.89
CA PHE A 60 -3.12 -9.78 -2.11
C PHE A 60 -3.96 -8.95 -3.08
N GLU A 61 -3.81 -7.63 -3.08
CA GLU A 61 -4.47 -6.76 -4.06
C GLU A 61 -3.93 -6.98 -5.48
N LEU A 62 -2.63 -7.26 -5.61
CA LEU A 62 -1.98 -7.46 -6.90
C LEU A 62 -2.43 -8.76 -7.60
N ILE A 63 -2.79 -9.81 -6.83
CA ILE A 63 -3.21 -11.11 -7.38
C ILE A 63 -4.45 -10.98 -8.30
N PRO A 64 -5.60 -10.41 -7.88
CA PRO A 64 -6.75 -10.20 -8.76
C PRO A 64 -6.45 -9.33 -9.98
N LEU A 65 -5.51 -8.38 -9.85
CA LEU A 65 -5.09 -7.50 -10.94
C LEU A 65 -4.29 -8.27 -12.00
N ILE A 66 -3.31 -9.10 -11.59
CA ILE A 66 -2.52 -9.97 -12.48
C ILE A 66 -3.42 -10.99 -13.17
N LEU A 67 -4.37 -11.57 -12.44
CA LEU A 67 -5.33 -12.54 -12.97
C LEU A 67 -6.41 -11.89 -13.87
N GLY A 68 -6.43 -10.57 -14.01
CA GLY A 68 -7.41 -9.85 -14.82
C GLY A 68 -8.84 -9.89 -14.26
N ILE A 69 -9.03 -10.27 -13.00
CA ILE A 69 -10.34 -10.36 -12.36
C ILE A 69 -10.91 -8.95 -12.20
N THR A 70 -10.13 -7.97 -11.75
CA THR A 70 -10.65 -6.65 -11.35
C THR A 70 -10.38 -5.50 -12.34
N SER A 71 -9.75 -5.79 -13.48
CA SER A 71 -9.19 -4.82 -14.44
C SER A 71 -10.18 -3.95 -15.24
N ILE A 72 -11.49 -4.16 -15.12
CA ILE A 72 -12.50 -3.64 -16.08
C ILE A 72 -13.28 -2.40 -15.56
N ASN A 73 -12.79 -1.69 -14.54
CA ASN A 73 -13.49 -0.50 -14.02
C ASN A 73 -12.60 0.75 -14.01
N TYR A 74 -13.07 1.82 -14.65
CA TYR A 74 -12.35 3.08 -14.78
C TYR A 74 -12.19 3.79 -13.43
N ALA A 75 -13.28 4.01 -12.69
CA ALA A 75 -13.25 4.73 -11.42
C ALA A 75 -12.37 4.04 -10.37
N ARG A 76 -12.47 2.70 -10.26
CA ARG A 76 -11.60 1.93 -9.36
C ARG A 76 -10.14 2.03 -9.76
N SER A 77 -9.84 1.90 -11.06
CA SER A 77 -8.46 1.98 -11.53
C SER A 77 -7.85 3.37 -11.30
N PHE A 78 -8.62 4.43 -11.54
CA PHE A 78 -8.18 5.80 -11.29
C PHE A 78 -7.94 6.06 -9.81
N LEU A 79 -8.87 5.64 -8.95
CA LEU A 79 -8.74 5.77 -7.49
C LEU A 79 -7.51 5.00 -6.97
N ALA A 80 -7.32 3.76 -7.42
CA ALA A 80 -6.15 2.95 -7.05
C ALA A 80 -4.83 3.62 -7.45
N ILE A 81 -4.75 4.20 -8.66
CA ILE A 81 -3.57 4.94 -9.11
C ILE A 81 -3.26 6.10 -8.17
N ILE A 82 -4.26 6.94 -7.83
CA ILE A 82 -4.07 8.09 -6.94
C ILE A 82 -3.61 7.64 -5.56
N LEU A 83 -4.28 6.65 -4.98
CA LEU A 83 -3.96 6.16 -3.64
C LEU A 83 -2.53 5.60 -3.60
N HIS A 84 -2.16 4.70 -4.50
CA HIS A 84 -0.80 4.12 -4.51
C HIS A 84 0.29 5.14 -4.83
N LEU A 85 0.05 6.08 -5.75
CA LEU A 85 1.03 7.11 -6.07
C LEU A 85 1.24 8.07 -4.89
N SER A 86 0.16 8.52 -4.25
CA SER A 86 0.25 9.38 -3.06
C SER A 86 0.99 8.70 -1.91
N ALA A 87 0.78 7.40 -1.75
CA ALA A 87 1.47 6.58 -0.77
C ALA A 87 2.96 6.44 -1.06
N ALA A 88 3.32 6.14 -2.32
CA ALA A 88 4.71 6.06 -2.73
C ALA A 88 5.44 7.38 -2.48
N VAL A 89 4.81 8.52 -2.81
CA VAL A 89 5.36 9.85 -2.50
C VAL A 89 5.52 10.03 -0.99
N GLY A 90 4.48 9.74 -0.20
CA GLY A 90 4.52 9.85 1.26
C GLY A 90 5.60 8.98 1.91
N LEU A 91 5.78 7.75 1.43
CA LEU A 91 6.81 6.82 1.90
C LEU A 91 8.23 7.26 1.50
N VAL A 92 8.41 7.86 0.32
CA VAL A 92 9.69 8.48 -0.05
C VAL A 92 10.01 9.66 0.86
N PHE A 93 9.05 10.51 1.20
CA PHE A 93 9.27 11.56 2.19
C PHE A 93 9.59 10.98 3.58
N PHE A 94 8.90 9.92 3.98
CA PHE A 94 9.17 9.20 5.23
C PHE A 94 10.61 8.67 5.28
N LEU A 95 11.11 8.09 4.19
CA LEU A 95 12.49 7.62 4.02
C LEU A 95 13.53 8.75 4.13
N LEU A 96 13.26 9.90 3.52
CA LEU A 96 14.24 10.98 3.39
C LEU A 96 14.32 11.89 4.62
N GLN A 97 13.19 12.11 5.31
CA GLN A 97 13.10 13.09 6.39
C GLN A 97 13.07 12.46 7.80
N TYR A 98 13.32 11.14 7.94
CA TYR A 98 13.31 10.40 9.21
C TYR A 98 12.10 10.75 10.09
N GLN A 99 10.90 10.65 9.53
CA GLN A 99 9.67 11.08 10.21
C GLN A 99 9.18 10.03 11.22
N CYS A 100 8.55 10.47 12.31
CA CYS A 100 7.98 9.54 13.29
C CYS A 100 6.82 8.66 12.79
N ALA A 101 6.82 7.39 13.22
CA ALA A 101 5.90 6.30 12.83
C ALA A 101 4.43 6.56 13.15
N LEU A 102 4.10 7.57 13.96
CA LEU A 102 2.70 7.99 14.11
C LEU A 102 2.07 8.38 12.76
N ARG A 103 2.89 8.80 11.78
CA ARG A 103 2.44 9.07 10.41
C ARG A 103 2.32 7.82 9.52
N VAL A 104 2.86 6.68 9.94
CA VAL A 104 2.83 5.44 9.15
C VAL A 104 1.44 4.82 9.13
N TRP A 105 0.70 4.90 10.24
CA TRP A 105 -0.62 4.31 10.37
C TRP A 105 -1.68 4.97 9.47
N PRO A 106 -1.78 6.30 9.39
CA PRO A 106 -2.67 6.95 8.43
C PRO A 106 -2.33 6.61 6.97
N ILE A 107 -1.05 6.59 6.60
CA ILE A 107 -0.61 6.23 5.24
C ILE A 107 -1.01 4.78 4.93
N PHE A 108 -0.73 3.85 5.85
CA PHE A 108 -1.14 2.45 5.72
C PHE A 108 -2.67 2.29 5.58
N ALA A 109 -3.44 2.94 6.44
CA ALA A 109 -4.90 2.81 6.45
C ALA A 109 -5.52 3.27 5.12
N ILE A 110 -5.12 4.45 4.63
CA ILE A 110 -5.70 5.04 3.42
C ILE A 110 -5.15 4.38 2.15
N CYS A 111 -3.88 3.98 2.14
CA CYS A 111 -3.20 3.62 0.89
C CYS A 111 -2.91 2.12 0.72
N SER A 112 -3.09 1.32 1.77
CA SER A 112 -2.97 -0.15 1.70
C SER A 112 -4.28 -0.82 2.09
N CYS A 113 -4.91 -0.42 3.20
CA CYS A 113 -6.14 -1.07 3.67
C CYS A 113 -7.36 -0.76 2.78
N VAL A 114 -7.60 0.52 2.46
CA VAL A 114 -8.74 0.91 1.60
C VAL A 114 -8.65 0.30 0.19
N PRO A 115 -7.52 0.40 -0.55
CA PRO A 115 -7.38 -0.25 -1.86
C PRO A 115 -7.60 -1.77 -1.80
N PHE A 116 -7.02 -2.43 -0.81
CA PHE A 116 -7.19 -3.86 -0.58
C PHE A 116 -8.66 -4.25 -0.38
N LEU A 117 -9.41 -3.53 0.46
CA LEU A 117 -10.83 -3.81 0.70
C LEU A 117 -11.68 -3.60 -0.57
N ILE A 118 -11.41 -2.53 -1.33
CA ILE A 118 -12.11 -2.25 -2.60
C ILE A 118 -11.85 -3.38 -3.60
N GLU A 119 -10.64 -3.90 -3.66
CA GLU A 119 -10.27 -4.95 -4.61
C GLU A 119 -10.75 -6.34 -4.19
N CYS A 120 -10.70 -6.66 -2.90
CA CYS A 120 -11.29 -7.89 -2.37
C CYS A 120 -12.80 -7.93 -2.63
N THR A 121 -13.52 -6.87 -2.30
CA THR A 121 -14.98 -6.80 -2.56
C THR A 121 -15.30 -6.91 -4.05
N ALA A 122 -14.52 -6.24 -4.90
CA ALA A 122 -14.65 -6.35 -6.35
C ALA A 122 -14.39 -7.78 -6.88
N ALA A 123 -13.34 -8.43 -6.38
CA ALA A 123 -12.97 -9.79 -6.79
C ALA A 123 -14.02 -10.82 -6.35
N ILE A 124 -14.49 -10.72 -5.10
CA ILE A 124 -15.57 -11.57 -4.57
C ILE A 124 -16.84 -11.39 -5.37
N TYR A 125 -17.28 -10.14 -5.57
CA TYR A 125 -18.50 -9.83 -6.33
C TYR A 125 -18.46 -10.42 -7.74
N LYS A 126 -17.34 -10.26 -8.47
CA LYS A 126 -17.20 -10.80 -9.82
C LYS A 126 -17.18 -12.34 -9.82
N THR A 127 -16.48 -12.95 -8.86
CA THR A 127 -16.39 -14.42 -8.75
C THR A 127 -17.75 -15.04 -8.44
N VAL A 128 -18.53 -14.45 -7.53
CA VAL A 128 -19.88 -14.91 -7.21
C VAL A 128 -20.81 -14.76 -8.41
N ARG A 129 -20.77 -13.60 -9.08
CA ARG A 129 -21.60 -13.33 -10.26
C ARG A 129 -21.30 -14.26 -11.45
N GLN A 130 -20.07 -14.76 -11.58
CA GLN A 130 -19.73 -15.72 -12.64
C GLN A 130 -20.22 -17.15 -12.36
N ARG A 131 -20.60 -17.46 -11.11
CA ARG A 131 -21.09 -18.78 -10.69
C ARG A 131 -22.62 -18.89 -10.65
N LEU A 132 -23.32 -17.77 -10.84
CA LEU A 132 -24.77 -17.68 -10.96
C LEU A 132 -25.15 -17.56 -12.44
#